data_AF-A0A6B2SJE5-F1
#
_entry.id   AF-A0A6B2SJE5-F1
#
_cell.length_a   1.000
_cell.length_b   1.000
_cell.length_c   1.000
_cell.angle_alpha   90.00
_cell.angle_beta   90.00
_cell.angle_gamma   90.00
#
_symmetry.space_group_name_H-M   'P 1'
#
loop_
_entity.id
_entity.type
_entity.pdbx_description
1 polymer ?
#
loop_
_entity_poly.entity_id
_entity_poly.type
_entity_poly.pdbx_seq_one_letter_code
_entity_poly.pdbx_strand_id
1 'polypeptide(L)'
;TTLTTERLVLTPAGPDDFTDIAALWKNLDFTRFLMGRALSDEEVWFRLLRDIGHWSALGHGNWSIRLKDGGAYLGSIGVLNYRRQ
;
A
#
# COMPACT_ATOMS: atom_id res chain seq x y z
N THR A 1 -1.08 9.02 10.90
CA THR A 1 -0.32 10.22 10.46
C THR A 1 -0.49 10.43 8.98
N THR A 2 -0.97 11.60 8.55
CA THR A 2 -1.01 11.98 7.13
C THR A 2 0.19 12.86 6.81
N LEU A 3 0.91 12.56 5.73
CA LEU A 3 2.03 13.37 5.25
C LEU A 3 1.65 14.03 3.93
N THR A 4 2.00 15.30 3.76
CA THR A 4 1.76 16.04 2.51
C THR A 4 3.07 16.63 2.03
N THR A 5 3.34 16.52 0.74
CA THR A 5 4.49 17.12 0.06
C THR A 5 3.99 18.10 -1.00
N GLU A 6 4.90 18.62 -1.82
CA GLU A 6 4.54 19.44 -2.98
C GLU A 6 3.57 18.69 -3.92
N ARG A 7 3.83 17.40 -4.19
CA ARG A 7 3.13 16.61 -5.22
C ARG A 7 2.27 15.46 -4.68
N LEU A 8 2.45 15.08 -3.41
CA LEU A 8 1.91 13.83 -2.87
C LEU A 8 1.17 14.03 -1.56
N VAL A 9 0.13 13.23 -1.36
CA VAL A 9 -0.53 12.99 -0.07
C VAL A 9 -0.35 11.52 0.29
N LEU A 10 0.17 11.25 1.49
CA LEU A 10 0.41 9.92 2.02
C LEU A 10 -0.48 9.72 3.25
N THR A 11 -1.41 8.78 3.17
CA THR A 11 -2.32 8.42 4.28
C THR A 11 -2.07 6.99 4.72
N PRO A 12 -2.22 6.65 6.01
CA PRO A 12 -2.13 5.26 6.46
C PRO A 12 -3.04 4.38 5.58
N ALA A 13 -2.53 3.25 5.11
CA ALA A 13 -3.31 2.35 4.26
C ALA A 13 -4.62 1.96 4.94
N GLY A 14 -5.72 2.03 4.20
CA GLY A 14 -7.07 1.74 4.71
C GLY A 14 -7.89 0.85 3.77
N PRO A 15 -9.05 0.35 4.22
CA PRO A 15 -9.91 -0.54 3.43
C PRO A 15 -10.30 0.04 2.06
N ASP A 16 -10.52 1.35 1.98
CA ASP A 16 -10.91 2.06 0.75
C ASP A 16 -9.81 2.06 -0.33
N ASP A 17 -8.57 1.74 0.03
CA ASP A 17 -7.46 1.62 -0.93
C ASP A 17 -7.45 0.27 -1.65
N PHE A 18 -8.30 -0.69 -1.26
CA PHE A 18 -8.25 -2.06 -1.79
C PHE A 18 -8.32 -2.12 -3.31
N THR A 19 -9.26 -1.38 -3.93
CA THR A 19 -9.45 -1.40 -5.38
C THR A 19 -8.19 -0.93 -6.13
N ASP A 20 -7.57 0.15 -5.66
CA ASP A 20 -6.37 0.71 -6.27
C ASP A 20 -5.15 -0.21 -6.07
N ILE A 21 -5.00 -0.78 -4.86
CA ILE A 21 -3.93 -1.73 -4.55
C ILE A 21 -4.10 -3.01 -5.37
N ALA A 22 -5.32 -3.53 -5.49
CA ALA A 22 -5.61 -4.73 -6.27
C ALA A 22 -5.30 -4.51 -7.76
N ALA A 23 -5.65 -3.35 -8.32
CA ALA A 23 -5.29 -2.99 -9.68
C ALA A 23 -3.76 -3.01 -9.91
N LEU A 24 -2.99 -2.46 -8.97
CA LEU A 24 -1.52 -2.44 -9.05
C LEU A 24 -0.92 -3.86 -8.93
N TRP A 25 -1.38 -4.66 -7.96
CA TRP A 25 -0.86 -6.01 -7.72
C TRP A 25 -1.35 -7.07 -8.73
N LYS A 26 -2.36 -6.75 -9.54
CA LYS A 26 -2.73 -7.54 -10.72
C LYS A 26 -1.92 -7.19 -11.97
N ASN A 27 -1.20 -6.07 -11.98
CA ASN A 27 -0.38 -5.66 -13.10
C ASN A 27 0.93 -6.47 -13.16
N LEU A 28 1.13 -7.22 -14.25
CA LEU A 28 2.34 -8.03 -14.46
C LEU A 28 3.60 -7.20 -14.69
N ASP A 29 3.50 -6.02 -15.30
CA ASP A 29 4.67 -5.13 -15.47
C ASP A 29 5.25 -4.68 -14.13
N PHE A 30 4.38 -4.51 -13.14
CA PHE A 30 4.76 -4.20 -11.77
C PHE A 30 5.22 -5.44 -10.99
N THR A 31 4.40 -6.49 -10.98
CA THR A 31 4.63 -7.65 -10.10
C THR A 31 5.73 -8.61 -10.55
N ARG A 32 6.12 -8.62 -11.83
CA ARG A 32 7.15 -9.53 -12.34
C ARG A 32 8.50 -9.39 -11.61
N PHE A 33 8.83 -8.19 -11.14
CA PHE A 33 10.08 -7.93 -10.41
C PHE A 33 9.97 -8.13 -8.89
N LEU A 34 8.77 -8.41 -8.38
CA LEU A 34 8.50 -8.55 -6.94
C LEU A 34 8.19 -9.99 -6.54
N MET A 35 7.24 -10.62 -7.24
CA MET A 35 6.70 -11.96 -6.91
C MET A 35 6.76 -12.91 -8.12
N GLY A 36 7.13 -12.41 -9.31
CA GLY A 36 7.12 -13.18 -10.55
C GLY A 36 5.72 -13.50 -11.10
N ARG A 37 4.65 -13.09 -10.40
CA ARG A 37 3.24 -13.26 -10.82
C ARG A 37 2.35 -12.17 -10.22
N ALA A 38 1.19 -11.98 -10.86
CA ALA A 38 0.08 -11.21 -10.29
C ALA A 38 -0.47 -11.91 -9.03
N LEU A 39 -1.00 -11.12 -8.10
CA LEU A 39 -1.67 -11.62 -6.90
C LEU A 39 -3.18 -11.78 -7.10
N SER A 40 -3.78 -12.70 -6.36
CA SER A 40 -5.24 -12.79 -6.23
C SER A 40 -5.78 -11.66 -5.35
N ASP A 41 -7.08 -11.40 -5.43
CA ASP A 41 -7.75 -10.41 -4.57
C ASP A 41 -7.61 -10.75 -3.08
N GLU A 42 -7.67 -12.03 -2.73
CA GLU A 42 -7.48 -12.51 -1.36
C GLU A 42 -6.06 -12.24 -0.85
N GLU A 43 -5.04 -12.50 -1.68
CA GLU A 43 -3.64 -12.21 -1.34
C GLU A 43 -3.40 -10.71 -1.15
N VAL A 44 -4.03 -9.88 -1.99
CA VAL A 44 -3.98 -8.42 -1.86
C VAL A 44 -4.70 -7.97 -0.58
N TRP A 45 -5.86 -8.55 -0.28
CA TRP A 45 -6.63 -8.24 0.93
C TRP A 45 -5.84 -8.56 2.20
N PHE A 46 -5.22 -9.75 2.30
CA PHE A 46 -4.36 -10.09 3.43
C PHE A 46 -3.16 -9.15 3.57
N ARG A 47 -2.59 -8.70 2.45
CA ARG A 47 -1.52 -7.71 2.46
C ARG A 47 -1.99 -6.37 3.04
N LEU A 48 -3.16 -5.87 2.62
CA LEU A 48 -3.75 -4.64 3.14
C LEU A 48 -4.08 -4.75 4.63
N LEU A 49 -4.68 -5.87 5.06
CA LEU A 49 -4.97 -6.11 6.48
C LEU A 49 -3.70 -6.09 7.34
N ARG A 50 -2.59 -6.64 6.84
CA ARG A 50 -1.29 -6.54 7.52
C ARG A 50 -0.82 -5.09 7.63
N ASP A 51 -0.98 -4.29 6.58
CA ASP A 51 -0.56 -2.89 6.55
C ASP A 51 -1.40 -2.04 7.53
N ILE A 52 -2.72 -2.26 7.57
CA ILE A 52 -3.65 -1.67 8.56
C ILE A 52 -3.25 -2.11 9.98
N GLY A 53 -3.03 -3.41 10.19
CA GLY A 53 -2.65 -3.96 11.48
C GLY A 53 -1.32 -3.41 11.99
N HIS A 54 -0.36 -3.18 11.09
CA HIS A 54 0.93 -2.60 11.43
C HIS A 54 0.78 -1.16 11.95
N TRP A 55 -0.06 -0.35 11.30
CA TRP A 55 -0.42 0.98 11.81
C TRP A 55 -1.07 0.93 13.18
N SER A 56 -2.07 0.07 13.35
CA SER A 56 -2.79 -0.09 14.61
C SER A 56 -1.90 -0.57 15.75
N ALA A 57 -0.95 -1.46 15.48
CA ALA A 57 -0.11 -2.09 16.50
C ALA A 57 1.14 -1.27 16.85
N LEU A 58 1.74 -0.57 15.89
CA LEU A 58 3.06 0.05 16.05
C LEU A 58 3.04 1.57 15.89
N GLY A 59 1.92 2.17 15.50
CA GLY A 59 1.81 3.62 15.26
C GLY A 59 2.56 4.12 14.01
N HIS A 60 3.12 3.20 13.22
CA HIS A 60 3.74 3.45 11.92
C HIS A 60 3.43 2.28 10.97
N GLY A 61 3.60 2.44 9.65
CA GLY A 61 3.31 1.37 8.69
C GLY A 61 3.39 1.84 7.24
N ASN A 62 2.73 1.11 6.34
CA ASN A 62 2.60 1.49 4.93
C ASN A 62 1.56 2.59 4.73
N TRP A 63 1.96 3.70 4.13
CA TRP A 63 1.06 4.70 3.58
C TRP A 63 0.65 4.32 2.16
N SER A 64 -0.60 4.61 1.81
CA SER A 64 -1.05 4.76 0.43
C SER A 64 -0.62 6.13 -0.08
N ILE A 65 -0.02 6.18 -1.26
CA ILE A 65 0.48 7.40 -1.89
C ILE A 65 -0.49 7.82 -2.97
N ARG A 66 -0.95 9.07 -2.92
CA ARG A 66 -1.78 9.68 -3.96
C ARG A 66 -1.15 10.97 -4.47
N LEU A 67 -1.35 11.30 -5.74
CA LEU A 67 -1.08 12.65 -6.23
C LEU A 67 -1.92 13.64 -5.45
N LYS A 68 -1.30 14.73 -5.02
CA LYS A 68 -2.00 15.83 -4.37
C LYS A 68 -3.06 16.42 -5.29
N ASP A 69 -2.73 16.54 -6.57
CA ASP A 69 -3.66 16.96 -7.62
C ASP A 69 -4.35 15.73 -8.22
N GLY A 70 -5.68 15.70 -8.18
CA GLY A 70 -6.49 14.64 -8.79
C GLY A 70 -6.58 13.32 -8.01
N GLY A 71 -5.80 13.13 -6.94
CA GLY A 71 -5.96 11.99 -6.02
C GLY A 71 -5.59 10.63 -6.58
N ALA A 72 -4.96 10.57 -7.76
CA ALA A 72 -4.57 9.33 -8.41
C ALA A 72 -3.61 8.53 -7.53
N TYR A 73 -3.91 7.24 -7.35
CA TYR A 73 -3.08 6.32 -6.59
C TYR A 73 -1.75 6.03 -7.31
N LEU A 74 -0.64 6.07 -6.57
CA LEU A 74 0.72 5.87 -7.09
C LEU A 74 1.46 4.68 -6.49
N GLY A 75 0.85 3.96 -5.56
CA GLY A 75 1.46 2.85 -4.83
C GLY A 75 1.50 3.08 -3.33
N SER A 76 2.38 2.34 -2.65
CA SER A 76 2.55 2.42 -1.21
C SER A 76 4.01 2.47 -0.80
N ILE A 77 4.28 3.09 0.35
CA ILE A 77 5.60 3.14 0.97
C ILE A 77 5.45 3.16 2.48
N GLY A 78 6.41 2.61 3.22
CA GLY A 78 6.31 2.58 4.67
C GLY A 78 7.59 2.16 5.36
N VAL A 79 7.62 2.39 6.67
CA VAL A 79 8.62 1.85 7.59
C VAL A 79 8.01 0.65 8.28
N LEU A 80 8.64 -0.51 8.14
CA LEU A 80 8.04 -1.80 8.44
C LEU A 80 8.94 -2.61 9.37
N ASN A 81 8.35 -3.13 10.45
CA ASN A 81 8.97 -4.10 11.34
C ASN A 81 8.27 -5.45 11.18
N TYR A 82 8.76 -6.27 10.25
CA TYR A 82 8.17 -7.58 9.95
C TYR A 82 8.62 -8.70 10.89
N ARG A 83 9.49 -8.43 11.87
CA ARG A 83 10.01 -9.43 12.82
C ARG A 83 10.46 -10.74 12.14
N ARG A 84 11.33 -10.63 11.13
CA ARG A 84 11.83 -11.77 10.32
C ARG A 84 13.17 -12.34 10.83
N GLN A 85 13.47 -12.11 12.10
CA GLN A 85 14.67 -12.61 12.76
C GLN A 85 14.38 -13.97 13.41
#